data_AF-A0A6G4XEP4-F1
#
_entry.id   AF-A0A6G4XEP4-F1
#
_cell.length_a   1.000
_cell.length_b   1.000
_cell.length_c   1.000
_cell.angle_alpha   90.00
_cell.angle_beta   90.00
_cell.angle_gamma   90.00
#
_symmetry.space_group_name_H-M   'P 1'
#
loop_
_entity.id
_entity.type
_entity.pdbx_description
1 polymer ?
#
loop_
_entity_poly.entity_id
_entity_poly.type
_entity_poly.pdbx_seq_one_letter_code
_entity_poly.pdbx_strand_id
1 'polypeptide(L)'
;GPTPTDSLRSALGALYALTAAQPLFHALLNPSPQLTQRAVGGGIRAMIPLQAALAARSGHPGVAVVTASLAPVARRFARKVSVT
;
A
#
# COMPACT_ATOMS: atom_id res chain seq x y z
N GLY A 1 20.49 18.40 2.36
CA GLY A 1 19.60 17.42 3.03
C GLY A 1 18.46 17.05 2.10
N PRO A 2 17.81 15.89 2.27
CA PRO A 2 16.64 15.51 1.46
C PRO A 2 15.51 16.52 1.62
N THR A 3 14.77 16.79 0.55
CA THR A 3 13.60 17.68 0.63
C THR A 3 12.42 16.97 1.31
N PRO A 4 11.45 17.70 1.89
CA PRO A 4 10.26 17.10 2.50
C PRO A 4 9.51 16.15 1.55
N THR A 5 9.51 16.46 0.25
CA THR A 5 8.90 15.63 -0.80
C THR A 5 9.66 14.32 -1.04
N ASP A 6 10.99 14.33 -0.94
CA ASP A 6 11.82 13.12 -1.05
C ASP A 6 11.59 12.18 0.13
N SER A 7 11.52 12.74 1.35
CA SER A 7 11.18 11.99 2.56
C SER A 7 9.77 11.41 2.51
N LEU A 8 8.79 12.16 1.98
CA LEU A 8 7.43 11.66 1.78
C LEU A 8 7.39 10.50 0.78
N ARG A 9 8.10 10.64 -0.34
CA ARG A 9 8.16 9.60 -1.37
C ARG A 9 8.84 8.33 -0.86
N SER A 10 9.94 8.44 -0.13
CA SER A 10 10.62 7.27 0.44
C SER A 10 9.76 6.55 1.47
N ALA A 11 9.06 7.30 2.33
CA ALA A 11 8.12 6.74 3.30
C ALA A 11 6.97 5.99 2.61
N LEU A 12 6.39 6.56 1.54
CA LEU A 12 5.32 5.92 0.78
C LEU A 12 5.81 4.67 0.03
N GLY A 13 7.02 4.70 -0.52
CA GLY A 13 7.66 3.54 -1.14
C GLY A 13 7.93 2.41 -0.14
N ALA A 14 8.41 2.75 1.06
CA ALA A 14 8.57 1.78 2.15
C ALA A 14 7.23 1.19 2.58
N LEU A 15 6.18 2.01 2.67
CA LEU A 15 4.83 1.56 3.00
C LEU A 15 4.30 0.57 1.95
N TYR A 16 4.49 0.87 0.66
CA TYR A 16 4.15 -0.05 -0.43
C TYR A 16 4.87 -1.39 -0.27
N ALA A 17 6.20 -1.36 -0.08
CA ALA A 17 7.00 -2.57 0.11
C ALA A 17 6.51 -3.40 1.30
N LEU A 18 6.25 -2.77 2.45
CA LEU A 18 5.74 -3.46 3.64
C LEU A 18 4.34 -4.07 3.41
N THR A 19 3.47 -3.41 2.65
CA THR A 19 2.13 -3.94 2.36
C THR A 19 2.13 -5.11 1.38
N ALA A 20 3.08 -5.15 0.44
CA ALA A 20 3.18 -6.20 -0.57
C ALA A 20 4.05 -7.38 -0.11
N ALA A 21 5.13 -7.12 0.64
CA ALA A 21 6.16 -8.10 0.96
C ALA A 21 5.64 -9.27 1.81
N GLN A 22 4.91 -8.98 2.89
CA GLN A 22 4.45 -10.03 3.81
C GLN A 22 3.55 -11.09 3.14
N PRO A 23 2.47 -10.71 2.42
CA PRO A 23 1.63 -11.70 1.75
C PRO A 23 2.32 -12.41 0.58
N LEU A 24 3.18 -11.74 -0.19
CA LEU A 24 3.93 -12.36 -1.28
C LEU A 24 4.95 -13.38 -0.76
N PHE A 25 5.65 -13.06 0.32
CA PHE A 25 6.61 -13.97 0.95
C PHE A 25 5.91 -15.20 1.55
N HIS A 26 4.72 -15.03 2.13
CA HIS A 26 3.93 -16.15 2.64
C HIS A 26 3.36 -17.03 1.51
N ALA A 27 2.91 -16.45 0.40
CA ALA A 27 2.41 -17.20 -0.75
C ALA A 27 3.52 -17.95 -1.49
N LEU A 28 4.74 -17.41 -1.53
CA LEU A 28 5.91 -18.09 -2.09
C LEU A 28 6.30 -19.33 -1.27
N LEU A 29 6.19 -19.27 0.06
CA LEU A 29 6.55 -20.38 0.95
C LEU A 29 5.42 -21.39 1.16
N ASN A 30 4.16 -20.96 1.06
CA ASN A 30 2.98 -21.80 1.22
C ASN A 30 1.96 -21.50 0.11
N PRO A 31 2.06 -22.16 -1.05
CA PRO A 31 1.11 -21.95 -2.13
C PRO A 31 -0.25 -22.55 -1.75
N SER A 32 -1.16 -21.71 -1.25
CA SER A 32 -2.54 -22.08 -0.95
C SER A 32 -3.53 -21.05 -1.51
N PRO A 33 -4.74 -21.48 -1.94
CA PRO A 33 -5.73 -20.60 -2.58
C PRO A 33 -6.10 -19.36 -1.72
N GLN A 34 -6.18 -19.54 -0.41
CA GLN A 34 -6.52 -18.50 0.56
C GLN A 34 -5.38 -17.47 0.71
N LEU A 35 -4.12 -17.90 0.60
CA LEU A 35 -2.97 -17.00 0.67
C LEU A 35 -2.83 -16.17 -0.61
N THR A 36 -3.14 -16.75 -1.77
CA THR A 36 -3.18 -16.01 -3.05
C THR A 36 -4.29 -14.95 -3.05
N GLN A 37 -5.50 -15.26 -2.57
CA GLN A 37 -6.57 -14.26 -2.46
C GLN A 37 -6.21 -13.11 -1.50
N ARG A 38 -5.54 -13.42 -0.37
CA ARG A 38 -5.03 -12.41 0.55
C ARG A 38 -3.93 -11.57 -0.09
N ALA A 39 -3.06 -12.16 -0.90
CA ALA A 39 -2.03 -11.44 -1.64
C ALA A 39 -2.63 -10.49 -2.69
N VAL A 40 -3.63 -10.94 -3.45
CA VAL A 40 -4.33 -10.08 -4.43
C VAL A 40 -5.07 -8.95 -3.73
N GLY A 41 -5.85 -9.26 -2.69
CA GLY A 41 -6.54 -8.23 -1.89
C GLY A 41 -5.59 -7.25 -1.20
N GLY A 42 -4.40 -7.72 -0.81
CA GLY A 42 -3.29 -6.90 -0.31
C GLY A 42 -2.71 -5.99 -1.38
N GLY A 43 -2.44 -6.52 -2.58
CA GLY A 43 -1.91 -5.79 -3.72
C GLY A 43 -2.83 -4.68 -4.21
N ILE A 44 -4.15 -4.92 -4.27
CA ILE A 44 -5.14 -3.89 -4.59
C ILE A 44 -5.06 -2.72 -3.59
N ARG A 45 -4.93 -3.02 -2.29
CA ARG A 45 -4.77 -1.98 -1.25
C ARG A 45 -3.41 -1.28 -1.31
N ALA A 46 -2.38 -1.97 -1.76
CA ALA A 46 -1.04 -1.41 -1.97
C ALA A 46 -0.98 -0.42 -3.15
N MET A 47 -1.98 -0.39 -4.04
CA MET A 47 -2.06 0.65 -5.08
C MET A 47 -2.21 2.06 -4.51
N ILE A 48 -2.85 2.23 -3.34
CA ILE A 48 -3.04 3.54 -2.71
C ILE A 48 -1.70 4.21 -2.34
N PRO A 49 -0.79 3.57 -1.58
CA PRO A 49 0.53 4.15 -1.33
C PRO A 49 1.38 4.31 -2.60
N LEU A 50 1.20 3.45 -3.61
CA LEU A 50 1.88 3.61 -4.90
C LEU A 50 1.42 4.87 -5.64
N GLN A 51 0.12 5.11 -5.72
CA GLN A 51 -0.46 6.33 -6.32
C GLN A 51 -0.01 7.59 -5.57
N ALA A 52 0.04 7.55 -4.24
CA ALA A 52 0.55 8.64 -3.43
C ALA A 52 2.05 8.92 -3.72
N ALA A 53 2.88 7.87 -3.85
CA ALA A 53 4.31 8.02 -4.16
C ALA A 53 4.54 8.64 -5.55
N LEU A 54 3.70 8.28 -6.53
CA LEU A 54 3.75 8.86 -7.88
C LEU A 54 3.29 10.32 -7.91
N ALA A 55 2.27 10.68 -7.13
CA ALA A 55 1.82 12.07 -6.97
C ALA A 55 2.89 12.96 -6.29
N ALA A 56 3.59 12.42 -5.29
CA ALA A 56 4.73 13.11 -4.68
C ALA A 56 5.87 13.32 -5.70
N ARG A 57 6.16 12.29 -6.52
CA ARG A 57 7.17 12.37 -7.59
C ARG A 57 6.82 13.40 -8.67
N SER A 58 5.55 13.56 -9.02
CA SER A 58 5.10 14.53 -10.02
C SER A 58 4.99 15.97 -9.49
N GLY A 59 5.47 16.24 -8.27
CA GLY A 59 5.48 17.58 -7.68
C GLY A 59 4.17 17.98 -7.00
N HIS A 60 3.27 17.03 -6.72
CA HIS A 60 1.97 17.29 -6.08
C HIS A 60 1.88 16.68 -4.67
N PRO A 61 2.62 17.21 -3.68
CA PRO A 61 2.67 16.63 -2.33
C PRO A 61 1.31 16.66 -1.61
N GLY A 62 0.47 17.66 -1.86
CA GLY A 62 -0.89 17.71 -1.30
C GLY A 62 -1.77 16.55 -1.78
N VAL A 63 -1.72 16.25 -3.08
CA VAL A 63 -2.44 15.08 -3.66
C VAL A 63 -1.89 13.78 -3.10
N ALA A 64 -0.57 13.68 -2.88
CA ALA A 64 0.06 12.53 -2.27
C ALA A 64 -0.45 12.26 -0.85
N VAL A 65 -0.55 13.29 0.00
CA VAL A 65 -1.04 13.17 1.38
C VAL A 65 -2.52 12.76 1.41
N VAL A 66 -3.36 13.41 0.58
CA VAL A 66 -4.79 13.06 0.48
C VAL A 66 -4.94 11.60 0.04
N THR A 67 -4.21 11.17 -0.99
CA THR A 67 -4.24 9.79 -1.48
C THR A 67 -3.78 8.81 -0.41
N ALA A 68 -2.68 9.11 0.30
CA ALA A 68 -2.15 8.26 1.36
C ALA A 68 -3.15 8.10 2.53
N SER A 69 -3.92 9.14 2.85
CA SER A 69 -4.93 9.10 3.93
C SER A 69 -6.10 8.12 3.65
N LEU A 70 -6.31 7.74 2.39
CA LEU A 70 -7.32 6.74 1.99
C LEU A 70 -6.88 5.30 2.32
N ALA A 71 -5.58 5.05 2.50
CA ALA A 71 -5.06 3.71 2.79
C ALA A 71 -5.63 3.08 4.08
N PRO A 72 -5.65 3.76 5.25
CA PRO A 72 -6.26 3.22 6.46
C PRO A 72 -7.78 3.04 6.33
N VAL A 73 -8.46 3.91 5.56
CA VAL A 73 -9.90 3.82 5.30
C VAL A 73 -10.22 2.55 4.50
N ALA A 74 -9.52 2.32 3.39
CA ALA A 74 -9.64 1.11 2.59
C ALA A 74 -9.35 -0.16 3.40
N ARG A 75 -8.35 -0.12 4.30
CA ARG A 75 -8.04 -1.23 5.21
C ARG A 75 -9.12 -1.47 6.27
N ARG A 76 -9.82 -0.43 6.72
CA ARG A 76 -10.93 -0.54 7.69
C ARG A 76 -12.18 -1.13 7.04
N PHE A 77 -12.53 -0.69 5.83
CA PHE A 77 -13.66 -1.27 5.09
C PHE A 77 -13.42 -2.73 4.73
N ALA A 78 -12.21 -3.07 4.26
CA ALA A 78 -11.81 -4.44 3.98
C ALA A 78 -12.08 -5.43 5.13
N ARG A 79 -11.75 -5.01 6.36
CA ARG A 79 -11.95 -5.83 7.56
C ARG A 79 -13.43 -6.02 7.92
N LYS A 80 -14.32 -5.11 7.48
CA LYS A 80 -15.76 -5.24 7.70
C LYS A 80 -16.44 -6.17 6.69
N VAL A 81 -15.94 -6.25 5.46
CA VAL A 81 -16.54 -7.12 4.41
C VAL A 81 -15.99 -8.54 4.44
N SER A 82 -14.78 -8.75 4.97
CA SER A 82 -14.29 -10.09 5.34
C SER A 82 -14.92 -10.53 6.66
N VAL A 83 -16.21 -10.86 6.63
CA VAL A 83 -16.83 -11.77 7.59
C VAL A 83 -16.43 -13.17 7.14
N THR A 84 -15.35 -13.69 7.71
CA THR A 84 -14.97 -15.10 7.69
C THR A 84 -14.59 -15.49 9.10
#